data_AF-A0A0J8R2K4-F1
#
_entry.id   AF-A0A0J8R2K4-F1
#
_cell.length_a   1.000
_cell.length_b   1.000
_cell.length_c   1.000
_cell.angle_alpha   90.00
_cell.angle_beta   90.00
_cell.angle_gamma   90.00
#
_symmetry.space_group_name_H-M   'P 1'
#
loop_
_entity.id
_entity.type
_entity.pdbx_description
1 polymer ?
#
loop_
_entity_poly.entity_id
_entity_poly.type
_entity_poly.pdbx_seq_one_letter_code
_entity_poly.pdbx_strand_id
1 'polypeptide(L)'
;MICSGIIHNGPANATTVGLFRQGRLKIQSSRVFYMGFRYYVLTGGAKTDTVEVTSTEVRGKFASFRILPGPKLKICRWIGKKRALLRRAPQNKSALSFPPMRGLIPRYHGYRDKTNWHTVRRHLKKEPKCDNSLFEPDSGPCAEPDFVQWSNQKLSCKGLHRPQSRGGRRQYRVKLKGLAHFLSPARPYASRSMFFRSDRHWPYQLFRYYRLRNPHCVFTGVSSDTIDRHNILGTLPIEAETEHLVPLSLHTRFIEVANTGWLRGSRRGSRATRAPPVDSAALKNLYYGANTLRAGLNRVARFSPNLRSPVDRVWEAFGSTTNRENMVMTQRQINAQKQTVFDIQRRCSESQWHRWLRLLIEGDRTITQELLGNLRMVLSVFRYHQIGDVAKRTQRTRDMIRAQYKLIGREHQSLQHLADHWSEFYDDYMTEIEEQSRDYLIDRINMTRDALRGLLSRHHVAVRRALNLLEDDVKSGVLLPR
;
A
#
# COMPACT_ATOMS: atom_id res chain seq x y z
N MET A 1 -20.11 19.86 -9.44
CA MET A 1 -19.99 21.14 -10.19
C MET A 1 -18.50 21.45 -10.29
N ILE A 2 -17.90 21.17 -11.44
CA ILE A 2 -16.51 21.57 -11.74
C ILE A 2 -16.66 22.81 -12.62
N CYS A 3 -16.27 23.97 -12.11
CA CYS A 3 -16.23 25.20 -12.90
C CYS A 3 -14.81 25.37 -13.43
N SER A 4 -14.64 25.31 -14.74
CA SER A 4 -13.43 25.72 -15.45
C SER A 4 -13.70 27.07 -16.10
N GLY A 5 -12.96 28.11 -15.68
CA GLY A 5 -13.01 29.43 -16.29
C GLY A 5 -11.72 29.70 -17.07
N ILE A 6 -11.85 30.20 -18.29
CA ILE A 6 -10.73 30.70 -19.11
C ILE A 6 -10.73 32.22 -18.96
N ILE A 7 -9.59 32.79 -18.57
CA ILE A 7 -9.39 34.25 -18.51
C ILE A 7 -8.71 34.65 -19.82
N HIS A 8 -9.39 35.45 -20.65
CA HIS A 8 -8.78 36.05 -21.84
C HIS A 8 -8.23 37.43 -21.47
N ASN A 9 -6.92 37.61 -21.66
CA ASN A 9 -6.27 38.91 -21.66
C ASN A 9 -6.09 39.36 -23.12
N GLY A 10 -6.50 40.58 -23.44
CA GLY A 10 -6.04 41.27 -24.65
C GLY A 10 -4.52 41.51 -24.64
N PRO A 11 -3.97 42.02 -25.74
CA PRO A 11 -3.05 41.30 -26.60
C PRO A 11 -1.68 41.01 -25.95
N ALA A 12 -1.17 39.82 -26.30
CA ALA A 12 0.17 39.28 -26.07
C ALA A 12 0.51 38.76 -24.65
N ASN A 13 0.44 37.43 -24.54
CA ASN A 13 1.34 36.55 -23.78
C ASN A 13 1.47 36.75 -22.26
N ALA A 14 0.43 36.35 -21.51
CA ALA A 14 0.62 35.82 -20.16
C ALA A 14 -0.51 34.84 -19.80
N THR A 15 -0.17 33.56 -19.61
CA THR A 15 -1.07 32.56 -19.04
C THR A 15 -0.83 32.48 -17.54
N THR A 16 -1.75 33.01 -16.72
CA THR A 16 -1.67 32.88 -15.26
C THR A 16 -2.56 31.74 -14.81
N VAL A 17 -1.98 30.70 -14.19
CA VAL A 17 -2.73 29.56 -13.63
C VAL A 17 -3.01 29.83 -12.14
N GLY A 18 -4.29 30.02 -11.78
CA GLY A 18 -4.74 30.16 -10.40
C GLY A 18 -5.33 28.85 -9.86
N LEU A 19 -5.08 28.54 -8.58
CA LEU A 19 -5.56 27.32 -7.92
C LEU A 19 -6.81 27.60 -7.09
N PHE A 20 -7.93 26.98 -7.44
CA PHE A 20 -9.19 27.09 -6.70
C PHE A 20 -9.28 26.04 -5.60
N ARG A 21 -9.54 26.44 -4.35
CA ARG A 21 -9.87 25.51 -3.27
C ARG A 21 -10.94 26.12 -2.36
N GLN A 22 -12.05 25.39 -2.17
CA GLN A 22 -13.13 25.74 -1.23
C GLN A 22 -13.75 27.15 -1.42
N GLY A 23 -14.11 27.51 -2.66
CA GLY A 23 -14.90 28.72 -2.92
C GLY A 23 -14.19 30.06 -2.70
N ARG A 24 -12.85 30.07 -2.65
CA ARG A 24 -12.04 31.29 -2.62
C ARG A 24 -11.03 31.29 -3.76
N LEU A 25 -11.00 32.40 -4.49
CA LEU A 25 -9.97 32.70 -5.49
C LEU A 25 -9.02 33.75 -4.89
N LYS A 26 -7.72 33.43 -4.85
CA LYS A 26 -6.67 34.40 -4.53
C LYS A 26 -5.87 34.68 -5.79
N ILE A 27 -5.80 35.95 -6.17
CA ILE A 27 -4.95 36.44 -7.26
C ILE A 27 -3.99 37.45 -6.64
N GLN A 28 -2.69 37.29 -6.92
CA GLN A 28 -1.67 38.24 -6.51
C GLN A 28 -1.06 38.82 -7.78
N SER A 29 -1.30 40.11 -8.03
CA SER A 29 -0.77 40.78 -9.20
C SER A 29 -0.68 42.29 -8.96
N SER A 30 0.28 42.93 -9.63
CA SER A 30 0.57 44.36 -9.55
C SER A 30 -0.11 45.20 -10.64
N ARG A 31 -1.00 44.61 -11.46
CA ARG A 31 -1.69 45.29 -12.57
C ARG A 31 -3.21 45.30 -12.41
N VAL A 32 -3.88 46.25 -13.06
CA VAL A 32 -5.35 46.35 -13.14
C VAL A 32 -5.88 45.28 -14.10
N PHE A 33 -6.96 44.59 -13.74
CA PHE A 33 -7.61 43.58 -14.59
C PHE A 33 -9.07 43.92 -14.80
N TYR A 34 -9.56 43.60 -16.00
CA TYR A 34 -10.97 43.49 -16.29
C TYR A 34 -11.33 42.01 -16.28
N MET A 35 -12.27 41.60 -15.43
CA MET A 35 -12.77 40.23 -15.41
C MET A 35 -14.21 40.20 -15.93
N GLY A 36 -14.41 39.51 -17.05
CA GLY A 36 -15.73 39.06 -17.49
C GLY A 36 -15.93 37.60 -17.10
N PHE A 37 -17.05 37.27 -16.47
CA PHE A 37 -17.43 35.88 -16.18
C PHE A 37 -18.56 35.48 -17.14
N ARG A 38 -18.34 34.43 -17.94
CA ARG A 38 -19.41 33.75 -18.68
C ARG A 38 -19.73 32.44 -17.99
N TYR A 39 -21.02 32.20 -17.77
CA TYR A 39 -21.52 30.93 -17.24
C TYR A 39 -22.30 30.22 -18.35
N TYR A 40 -22.07 28.93 -18.51
CA TYR A 40 -22.87 28.06 -19.37
C TYR A 40 -23.68 27.14 -18.48
N VAL A 41 -25.01 27.18 -18.63
CA VAL A 41 -25.90 26.23 -17.97
C VAL A 41 -26.25 25.14 -18.98
N LEU A 42 -25.74 23.93 -18.77
CA LEU A 42 -26.14 22.76 -19.54
C LEU A 42 -27.44 22.22 -18.94
N THR A 43 -28.58 22.56 -19.53
CA THR A 43 -29.83 21.84 -19.33
C THR A 43 -29.88 20.68 -20.33
N GLY A 44 -30.26 19.49 -19.86
CA GLY A 44 -30.38 18.29 -20.70
C GLY A 44 -31.54 18.43 -21.68
N GLY A 45 -31.30 19.11 -22.79
CA GLY A 45 -32.23 19.36 -23.89
C GLY A 45 -31.71 20.50 -24.75
N ALA A 46 -31.69 20.33 -26.07
CA ALA A 46 -31.03 21.22 -27.03
C ALA A 46 -31.59 22.66 -27.02
N LYS A 47 -31.05 23.53 -26.15
CA LYS A 47 -30.95 24.99 -26.30
C LYS A 47 -30.10 25.55 -25.15
N THR A 48 -29.07 26.31 -25.50
CA THR A 48 -28.24 27.09 -24.58
C THR A 48 -28.74 28.53 -24.55
N ASP A 49 -29.20 29.00 -23.39
CA ASP A 49 -29.43 30.43 -23.15
C ASP A 49 -28.17 31.07 -22.56
N THR A 50 -27.83 32.25 -23.06
CA THR A 50 -26.64 33.01 -22.64
C THR A 50 -27.10 34.18 -21.77
N VAL A 51 -26.55 34.33 -20.57
CA VAL A 51 -26.75 35.51 -19.73
C VAL A 51 -25.42 36.24 -19.59
N GLU A 52 -25.40 37.50 -20.00
CA GLU A 52 -24.23 38.37 -19.96
C GLU A 52 -24.38 39.37 -18.80
N VAL A 53 -23.34 39.54 -17.99
CA VAL A 53 -23.30 40.54 -16.91
C VAL A 53 -22.06 41.40 -17.13
N THR A 54 -22.26 42.72 -17.15
CA THR A 54 -21.24 43.73 -17.45
C THR A 54 -20.28 44.00 -16.28
N SER A 55 -19.05 44.37 -16.64
CA SER A 55 -17.84 44.45 -15.82
C SER A 55 -17.87 45.46 -14.67
N THR A 56 -17.11 45.18 -13.60
CA THR A 56 -16.82 46.13 -12.50
C THR A 56 -15.32 46.37 -12.36
N GLU A 57 -14.88 47.63 -12.21
CA GLU A 57 -13.47 48.02 -11.99
C GLU A 57 -13.03 47.69 -10.56
N VAL A 58 -11.83 47.11 -10.38
CA VAL A 58 -11.26 46.82 -9.05
C VAL A 58 -9.82 47.32 -8.96
N ARG A 59 -9.53 48.21 -8.00
CA ARG A 59 -8.18 48.69 -7.66
C ARG A 59 -7.83 48.34 -6.20
N GLY A 60 -6.67 47.72 -5.97
CA GLY A 60 -6.10 47.51 -4.62
C GLY A 60 -5.42 46.15 -4.40
N LYS A 61 -4.41 46.12 -3.52
CA LYS A 61 -3.46 44.99 -3.34
C LYS A 61 -4.04 43.69 -2.76
N PHE A 62 -5.27 43.69 -2.26
CA PHE A 62 -5.96 42.46 -1.84
C PHE A 62 -7.48 42.62 -2.02
N ALA A 63 -8.09 41.80 -2.87
CA ALA A 63 -9.54 41.67 -2.99
C ALA A 63 -9.95 40.23 -2.62
N SER A 64 -10.99 40.09 -1.80
CA SER A 64 -11.57 38.80 -1.39
C SER A 64 -13.06 38.81 -1.71
N PHE A 65 -13.49 37.99 -2.66
CA PHE A 65 -14.91 37.87 -3.03
C PHE A 65 -15.56 36.67 -2.33
N ARG A 66 -16.81 36.83 -1.90
CA ARG A 66 -17.63 35.79 -1.28
C ARG A 66 -18.91 35.64 -2.10
N ILE A 67 -19.09 34.49 -2.74
CA ILE A 67 -20.32 34.17 -3.48
C ILE A 67 -21.26 33.42 -2.52
N LEU A 68 -22.46 33.96 -2.30
CA LEU A 68 -23.52 33.30 -1.54
C LEU A 68 -24.29 32.34 -2.46
N PRO A 69 -24.58 31.10 -2.04
CA PRO A 69 -25.40 30.19 -2.85
C PRO A 69 -26.88 30.60 -2.79
N GLY A 70 -27.49 30.78 -3.97
CA GLY A 70 -28.93 31.02 -4.12
C GLY A 70 -29.81 29.81 -3.77
N PRO A 71 -31.13 30.00 -3.65
CA PRO A 71 -32.05 29.04 -3.04
C PRO A 71 -32.29 27.80 -3.92
N LYS A 72 -32.41 26.64 -3.26
CA LYS A 72 -32.79 25.36 -3.90
C LYS A 72 -34.30 25.34 -4.18
N LEU A 73 -34.68 25.43 -5.44
CA LEU A 73 -36.03 25.07 -5.90
C LEU A 73 -36.19 23.54 -5.85
N LYS A 74 -37.11 23.05 -5.01
CA LYS A 74 -37.60 21.67 -5.04
C LYS A 74 -38.86 21.62 -5.89
N ILE A 75 -38.82 20.95 -7.03
CA ILE A 75 -40.03 20.54 -7.75
C ILE A 75 -40.29 19.08 -7.39
N CYS A 76 -41.29 18.84 -6.55
CA CYS A 76 -41.85 17.52 -6.31
C CYS A 76 -43.04 17.32 -7.25
N ARG A 77 -42.98 16.29 -8.11
CA ARG A 77 -44.14 15.81 -8.87
C ARG A 77 -44.65 14.53 -8.21
N TRP A 78 -45.86 14.58 -7.66
CA TRP A 78 -46.55 13.48 -6.98
C TRP A 78 -47.55 12.82 -7.93
N ILE A 79 -47.52 11.50 -8.08
CA ILE A 79 -48.56 10.68 -8.72
C ILE A 79 -48.70 9.39 -7.91
N GLY A 80 -49.85 9.15 -7.26
CA GLY A 80 -50.18 7.80 -6.75
C GLY A 80 -51.11 7.68 -5.53
N LYS A 81 -52.39 7.43 -5.85
CA LYS A 81 -53.62 7.05 -5.11
C LYS A 81 -53.59 6.38 -3.71
N LYS A 82 -54.63 6.73 -2.93
CA LYS A 82 -55.14 6.16 -1.66
C LYS A 82 -55.77 4.75 -1.79
N ARG A 83 -55.64 3.92 -0.74
CA ARG A 83 -56.77 3.26 -0.03
C ARG A 83 -56.35 2.67 1.35
N ALA A 84 -57.33 2.56 2.24
CA ALA A 84 -57.27 2.48 3.70
C ALA A 84 -57.26 1.05 4.30
N LEU A 85 -56.87 0.92 5.60
CA LEU A 85 -57.65 0.23 6.68
C LEU A 85 -56.90 0.11 8.04
N LEU A 86 -57.47 0.79 9.06
CA LEU A 86 -57.69 0.48 10.49
C LEU A 86 -57.08 -0.78 11.19
N ARG A 87 -56.46 -0.62 12.39
CA ARG A 87 -57.04 -0.92 13.75
C ARG A 87 -55.98 -1.09 14.90
N ARG A 88 -56.28 -0.43 16.04
CA ARG A 88 -56.12 -0.76 17.48
C ARG A 88 -54.75 -0.93 18.17
N ALA A 89 -54.57 -0.14 19.24
CA ALA A 89 -53.75 -0.37 20.44
C ALA A 89 -54.67 -0.76 21.63
N PRO A 90 -54.13 -1.29 22.76
CA PRO A 90 -54.06 -0.50 24.01
C PRO A 90 -52.77 -0.77 24.85
N GLN A 91 -52.12 0.26 25.42
CA GLN A 91 -52.17 0.79 26.80
C GLN A 91 -51.74 -0.15 27.95
N ASN A 92 -50.70 0.25 28.70
CA ASN A 92 -50.64 0.12 30.15
C ASN A 92 -49.70 1.17 30.79
N LYS A 93 -50.19 1.79 31.87
CA LYS A 93 -49.54 2.79 32.74
C LYS A 93 -49.07 2.11 34.04
N SER A 94 -48.05 2.69 34.72
CA SER A 94 -47.85 2.80 36.19
C SER A 94 -46.45 3.40 36.43
N ALA A 95 -46.28 4.65 36.86
CA ALA A 95 -46.44 5.25 38.20
C ALA A 95 -45.27 4.90 39.16
N LEU A 96 -44.46 5.90 39.54
CA LEU A 96 -43.62 5.92 40.74
C LEU A 96 -43.41 7.37 41.21
N SER A 97 -43.45 7.52 42.54
CA SER A 97 -43.57 8.72 43.36
C SER A 97 -42.22 9.38 43.71
N PHE A 98 -42.26 10.64 44.15
CA PHE A 98 -41.13 11.40 44.72
C PHE A 98 -41.47 11.91 46.13
N PRO A 99 -40.46 12.10 47.01
CA PRO A 99 -40.51 13.06 48.11
C PRO A 99 -39.53 14.24 47.92
N PRO A 100 -39.64 15.33 48.72
CA PRO A 100 -39.26 16.67 48.27
C PRO A 100 -38.03 17.32 48.96
N MET A 101 -37.54 18.37 48.30
CA MET A 101 -36.75 19.53 48.77
C MET A 101 -35.28 19.35 49.23
N ARG A 102 -34.34 20.02 48.54
CA ARG A 102 -33.88 21.39 48.85
C ARG A 102 -32.98 21.92 47.74
N GLY A 103 -33.03 23.24 47.56
CA GLY A 103 -32.60 23.95 46.37
C GLY A 103 -31.10 23.98 46.10
N LEU A 104 -30.79 24.08 44.81
CA LEU A 104 -29.67 24.82 44.24
C LEU A 104 -29.93 24.90 42.73
N ILE A 105 -29.90 26.13 42.21
CA ILE A 105 -30.15 26.49 40.82
C ILE A 105 -29.13 25.78 39.91
N PRO A 106 -29.56 24.96 38.93
CA PRO A 106 -28.67 24.50 37.88
C PRO A 106 -28.99 25.17 36.55
N ARG A 107 -27.90 25.60 35.91
CA ARG A 107 -27.80 26.18 34.57
C ARG A 107 -28.56 25.36 33.52
N TYR A 108 -29.24 26.11 32.65
CA TYR A 108 -29.87 25.60 31.42
C TYR A 108 -28.81 24.93 30.51
N HIS A 109 -28.85 23.61 30.41
CA HIS A 109 -28.32 22.87 29.26
C HIS A 109 -29.48 22.15 28.60
N GLY A 110 -29.90 22.65 27.43
CA GLY A 110 -30.94 22.04 26.62
C GLY A 110 -30.48 20.69 26.04
N TYR A 111 -30.75 19.62 26.77
CA TYR A 111 -30.90 18.28 26.20
C TYR A 111 -32.32 18.18 25.63
N ARG A 112 -32.44 18.05 24.30
CA ARG A 112 -33.68 17.68 23.64
C ARG A 112 -33.60 16.19 23.31
N ASP A 113 -34.19 15.37 24.18
CA ASP A 113 -34.35 13.95 23.94
C ASP A 113 -35.64 13.70 23.14
N LYS A 114 -35.47 13.04 21.99
CA LYS A 114 -36.32 12.05 21.29
C LYS A 114 -37.83 12.36 21.14
N THR A 115 -38.41 12.27 19.94
CA THR A 115 -38.75 10.99 19.30
C THR A 115 -39.53 11.31 18.00
N ASN A 116 -39.30 10.59 16.90
CA ASN A 116 -40.32 9.68 16.34
C ASN A 116 -39.99 9.10 14.94
N TRP A 117 -40.03 7.75 14.89
CA TRP A 117 -40.58 6.87 13.85
C TRP A 117 -40.10 6.99 12.39
N HIS A 118 -39.15 6.11 12.04
CA HIS A 118 -39.24 5.36 10.79
C HIS A 118 -38.92 3.89 11.04
N THR A 119 -39.97 3.08 11.10
CA THR A 119 -39.92 1.62 11.01
C THR A 119 -39.47 1.27 9.59
N VAL A 120 -38.17 1.00 9.39
CA VAL A 120 -37.69 0.41 8.14
C VAL A 120 -38.14 -1.05 8.14
N ARG A 121 -39.23 -1.35 7.42
CA ARG A 121 -39.53 -2.72 7.01
C ARG A 121 -38.35 -3.18 6.14
N ARG A 122 -37.49 -4.05 6.68
CA ARG A 122 -36.57 -4.84 5.87
C ARG A 122 -37.43 -5.68 4.93
N HIS A 123 -37.43 -5.35 3.64
CA HIS A 123 -37.71 -6.36 2.65
C HIS A 123 -36.71 -7.50 2.86
N LEU A 124 -37.19 -8.69 3.17
CA LEU A 124 -36.41 -9.93 3.10
C LEU A 124 -35.87 -10.01 1.68
N LYS A 125 -34.60 -9.62 1.48
CA LYS A 125 -33.87 -9.95 0.26
C LYS A 125 -33.83 -11.47 0.21
N LYS A 126 -34.34 -12.06 -0.88
CA LYS A 126 -33.99 -13.44 -1.25
C LYS A 126 -32.47 -13.52 -1.25
N GLU A 127 -31.92 -14.41 -0.43
CA GLU A 127 -30.50 -14.72 -0.47
C GLU A 127 -30.16 -15.19 -1.89
N PRO A 128 -29.17 -14.58 -2.56
CA PRO A 128 -28.64 -15.16 -3.77
C PRO A 128 -27.96 -16.48 -3.38
N LYS A 129 -28.51 -17.60 -3.86
CA LYS A 129 -27.83 -18.89 -3.80
C LYS A 129 -26.61 -18.81 -4.69
N CYS A 130 -25.44 -18.63 -4.10
CA CYS A 130 -24.17 -18.88 -4.78
C CYS A 130 -23.84 -20.37 -4.64
N ASP A 131 -24.39 -21.19 -5.55
CA ASP A 131 -23.87 -22.53 -5.80
C ASP A 131 -22.62 -22.43 -6.67
N ASN A 132 -21.54 -21.90 -6.10
CA ASN A 132 -20.24 -21.91 -6.75
C ASN A 132 -19.31 -22.83 -5.96
N SER A 133 -19.11 -24.02 -6.54
CA SER A 133 -18.06 -24.98 -6.20
C SER A 133 -16.70 -24.28 -6.13
N LEU A 134 -15.89 -24.61 -5.12
CA LEU A 134 -14.50 -24.12 -4.99
C LEU A 134 -13.57 -24.56 -6.14
N PHE A 135 -14.06 -25.36 -7.09
CA PHE A 135 -13.23 -26.02 -8.10
C PHE A 135 -13.85 -26.17 -9.51
N GLU A 136 -14.94 -25.50 -9.86
CA GLU A 136 -15.42 -25.53 -11.25
C GLU A 136 -14.83 -24.40 -12.09
N PRO A 137 -14.27 -24.71 -13.28
CA PRO A 137 -13.86 -23.71 -14.25
C PRO A 137 -15.09 -23.36 -15.10
N ASP A 138 -15.76 -22.25 -14.79
CA ASP A 138 -16.72 -21.70 -15.74
C ASP A 138 -16.62 -20.17 -15.89
N SER A 139 -16.84 -19.74 -17.12
CA SER A 139 -16.33 -18.50 -17.70
C SER A 139 -17.45 -17.44 -17.80
N GLY A 140 -17.54 -16.56 -16.79
CA GLY A 140 -18.27 -15.28 -16.84
C GLY A 140 -19.77 -15.32 -16.52
N PRO A 141 -20.49 -14.17 -16.58
CA PRO A 141 -20.14 -12.82 -16.18
C PRO A 141 -20.89 -12.45 -14.87
N CYS A 142 -20.17 -11.99 -13.85
CA CYS A 142 -20.74 -11.19 -12.76
C CYS A 142 -19.79 -10.03 -12.49
N ALA A 143 -19.68 -9.16 -13.48
CA ALA A 143 -19.32 -7.77 -13.26
C ALA A 143 -20.57 -6.97 -13.63
N GLU A 144 -21.16 -6.30 -12.65
CA GLU A 144 -21.36 -4.86 -12.79
C GLU A 144 -21.38 -4.19 -11.41
N PRO A 145 -20.97 -2.91 -11.37
CA PRO A 145 -20.34 -2.28 -10.24
C PRO A 145 -21.39 -1.47 -9.46
N ASP A 146 -21.46 -1.63 -8.15
CA ASP A 146 -21.77 -0.52 -7.26
C ASP A 146 -21.61 -0.93 -5.81
N PHE A 147 -21.05 -0.01 -5.01
CA PHE A 147 -20.60 -0.18 -3.63
C PHE A 147 -19.30 -0.95 -3.43
N VAL A 148 -18.23 -0.41 -4.01
CA VAL A 148 -16.86 -0.48 -3.49
C VAL A 148 -16.79 0.30 -2.16
N GLN A 149 -17.54 -0.12 -1.14
CA GLN A 149 -17.13 0.08 0.25
C GLN A 149 -16.13 -1.03 0.56
N TRP A 150 -14.90 -0.85 0.07
CA TRP A 150 -13.78 -1.61 0.58
C TRP A 150 -13.55 -1.12 1.99
N SER A 151 -14.25 -1.75 2.93
CA SER A 151 -13.68 -1.91 4.26
C SER A 151 -12.25 -2.38 4.03
N ASN A 152 -11.30 -1.81 4.77
CA ASN A 152 -9.98 -2.39 4.92
C ASN A 152 -10.19 -3.83 5.39
N GLN A 153 -10.40 -4.78 4.46
CA GLN A 153 -10.50 -6.19 4.75
C GLN A 153 -9.16 -6.50 5.36
N LYS A 154 -9.19 -6.63 6.68
CA LYS A 154 -8.07 -6.88 7.56
C LYS A 154 -7.60 -8.29 7.26
N LEU A 155 -6.94 -8.48 6.11
CA LEU A 155 -6.08 -9.64 5.84
C LEU A 155 -4.93 -9.73 6.85
N SER A 156 -4.81 -8.76 7.77
CA SER A 156 -3.79 -8.79 8.80
C SER A 156 -4.26 -9.64 9.98
N CYS A 157 -3.47 -10.67 10.28
CA CYS A 157 -3.07 -10.89 11.67
C CYS A 157 -2.72 -9.51 12.26
N LYS A 158 -3.64 -8.98 13.07
CA LYS A 158 -3.66 -7.55 13.45
C LYS A 158 -2.31 -7.18 14.06
N GLY A 159 -1.55 -6.33 13.36
CA GLY A 159 -0.29 -5.82 13.90
C GLY A 159 0.60 -5.01 12.97
N LEU A 160 0.58 -5.22 11.65
CA LEU A 160 1.76 -4.84 10.85
C LEU A 160 1.62 -3.77 9.76
N HIS A 161 0.44 -3.18 9.56
CA HIS A 161 0.27 -2.24 8.45
C HIS A 161 -0.21 -0.87 8.91
N ARG A 162 0.74 -0.02 9.32
CA ARG A 162 0.60 1.40 9.03
C ARG A 162 1.00 1.58 7.56
N PRO A 163 0.12 2.12 6.69
CA PRO A 163 0.50 2.55 5.36
C PRO A 163 1.75 3.44 5.49
N GLN A 164 2.84 3.03 4.85
CA GLN A 164 4.09 3.77 4.90
C GLN A 164 3.83 5.17 4.34
N SER A 165 4.09 6.21 5.14
CA SER A 165 3.83 7.59 4.75
C SER A 165 4.60 7.90 3.45
N ARG A 166 3.83 8.19 2.40
CA ARG A 166 4.36 8.41 1.04
C ARG A 166 5.04 9.78 0.98
N GLY A 167 6.29 9.82 0.53
CA GLY A 167 7.05 11.06 0.27
C GLY A 167 8.07 11.46 1.34
N GLY A 168 8.02 10.88 2.55
CA GLY A 168 9.05 11.06 3.57
C GLY A 168 10.23 10.10 3.37
N ARG A 169 11.43 10.50 3.79
CA ARG A 169 12.56 9.56 3.90
C ARG A 169 12.22 8.54 4.98
N ARG A 170 12.22 7.25 4.63
CA ARG A 170 12.06 6.18 5.63
C ARG A 170 13.29 6.17 6.53
N GLN A 171 13.10 6.10 7.83
CA GLN A 171 14.22 6.03 8.79
C GLN A 171 14.38 4.59 9.27
N TYR A 172 15.63 4.14 9.29
CA TYR A 172 16.01 2.83 9.76
C TYR A 172 16.86 2.96 11.01
N ARG A 173 16.53 2.21 12.06
CA ARG A 173 17.30 2.17 13.30
C ARG A 173 18.56 1.32 13.08
N VAL A 174 19.71 1.94 13.20
CA VAL A 174 21.02 1.31 13.12
C VAL A 174 21.54 1.08 14.52
N LYS A 175 22.03 -0.13 14.81
CA LYS A 175 22.67 -0.48 16.08
C LYS A 175 24.06 -1.03 15.77
N LEU A 176 25.10 -0.34 16.24
CA LEU A 176 26.49 -0.78 16.13
C LEU A 176 26.96 -1.27 17.51
N LYS A 177 27.88 -2.24 17.52
CA LYS A 177 28.48 -2.82 18.72
C LYS A 177 29.13 -1.72 19.55
N GLY A 178 28.76 -1.66 20.83
CA GLY A 178 29.30 -0.68 21.79
C GLY A 178 28.80 0.76 21.62
N LEU A 179 27.85 1.03 20.72
CA LEU A 179 27.35 2.39 20.47
C LEU A 179 25.83 2.48 20.67
N ALA A 180 25.36 3.68 21.04
CA ALA A 180 23.94 4.00 21.04
C ALA A 180 23.36 3.87 19.62
N HIS A 181 22.08 3.46 19.53
CA HIS A 181 21.40 3.37 18.26
C HIS A 181 21.16 4.76 17.66
N PHE A 182 21.16 4.85 16.33
CA PHE A 182 20.86 6.08 15.59
C PHE A 182 19.98 5.78 14.38
N LEU A 183 19.48 6.83 13.72
CA LEU A 183 18.57 6.71 12.58
C LEU A 183 19.31 7.02 11.28
N SER A 184 19.20 6.12 10.30
CA SER A 184 19.66 6.35 8.93
C SER A 184 18.45 6.59 8.02
N PRO A 185 18.33 7.77 7.39
CA PRO A 185 17.28 8.03 6.44
C PRO A 185 17.61 7.38 5.08
N ALA A 186 16.77 6.48 4.61
CA ALA A 186 16.83 5.99 3.23
C ALA A 186 16.45 7.08 2.22
N ARG A 187 16.93 6.90 0.99
CA ARG A 187 16.61 7.77 -0.14
C ARG A 187 15.09 7.72 -0.44
N PRO A 188 14.45 8.85 -0.80
CA PRO A 188 13.08 8.83 -1.28
C PRO A 188 12.94 7.95 -2.52
N TYR A 189 11.84 7.22 -2.62
CA TYR A 189 11.52 6.38 -3.77
C TYR A 189 10.24 6.87 -4.45
N ALA A 190 10.11 6.55 -5.73
CA ALA A 190 9.01 7.04 -6.54
C ALA A 190 7.67 6.45 -6.05
N SER A 191 6.66 7.30 -5.88
CA SER A 191 5.27 6.83 -5.75
C SER A 191 4.79 6.19 -7.05
N ARG A 192 3.65 5.47 -6.99
CA ARG A 192 2.97 4.88 -8.16
C ARG A 192 2.90 5.85 -9.35
N SER A 193 2.43 7.08 -9.12
CA SER A 193 2.32 8.12 -10.15
C SER A 193 3.67 8.71 -10.56
N MET A 194 4.61 8.84 -9.62
CA MET A 194 5.92 9.42 -9.91
C MET A 194 6.80 8.47 -10.71
N PHE A 195 6.61 7.16 -10.61
CA PHE A 195 7.47 6.16 -11.24
C PHE A 195 7.57 6.38 -12.74
N PHE A 196 6.44 6.52 -13.44
CA PHE A 196 6.42 6.71 -14.90
C PHE A 196 6.38 8.18 -15.35
N ARG A 197 6.41 9.16 -14.43
CA ARG A 197 6.21 10.59 -14.76
C ARG A 197 7.24 11.20 -15.73
N SER A 198 8.37 10.54 -15.96
CA SER A 198 9.52 11.16 -16.62
C SER A 198 10.04 10.28 -17.74
N ASP A 199 9.79 10.73 -18.97
CA ASP A 199 10.06 10.02 -20.21
C ASP A 199 11.54 9.66 -20.36
N ARG A 200 12.44 10.49 -19.81
CA ARG A 200 13.89 10.19 -19.77
C ARG A 200 14.23 8.88 -19.05
N HIS A 201 13.38 8.40 -18.14
CA HIS A 201 13.60 7.14 -17.42
C HIS A 201 12.97 5.94 -18.14
N TRP A 202 12.02 6.15 -19.05
CA TRP A 202 11.25 5.08 -19.69
C TRP A 202 12.09 3.98 -20.33
N PRO A 203 13.21 4.27 -21.04
CA PRO A 203 14.03 3.21 -21.63
C PRO A 203 14.63 2.22 -20.62
N TYR A 204 14.62 2.56 -19.33
CA TYR A 204 15.24 1.79 -18.25
C TYR A 204 14.21 1.18 -17.29
N GLN A 205 12.91 1.43 -17.48
CA GLN A 205 11.83 0.96 -16.62
C GLN A 205 11.11 -0.24 -17.21
N LEU A 206 10.50 -1.07 -16.35
CA LEU A 206 9.53 -2.06 -16.82
C LEU A 206 8.14 -1.43 -16.87
N PHE A 207 7.55 -1.43 -18.05
CA PHE A 207 6.14 -1.14 -18.26
C PHE A 207 5.31 -2.41 -18.02
N ARG A 208 5.47 -2.97 -16.82
CA ARG A 208 4.82 -4.19 -16.37
C ARG A 208 4.24 -3.99 -14.97
N TYR A 209 3.07 -4.56 -14.74
CA TYR A 209 2.41 -4.64 -13.45
C TYR A 209 2.28 -6.11 -13.04
N TYR A 210 2.85 -6.47 -11.89
CA TYR A 210 2.78 -7.83 -11.37
C TYR A 210 1.64 -7.99 -10.37
N ARG A 211 0.78 -8.98 -10.57
CA ARG A 211 -0.37 -9.28 -9.70
C ARG A 211 -0.62 -10.77 -9.54
N LEU A 212 -1.44 -11.13 -8.57
CA LEU A 212 -1.91 -12.51 -8.43
C LEU A 212 -2.78 -12.88 -9.64
N ARG A 213 -2.52 -14.04 -10.26
CA ARG A 213 -3.25 -14.50 -11.46
C ARG A 213 -4.73 -14.75 -11.15
N ASN A 214 -5.01 -15.29 -9.98
CA ASN A 214 -6.36 -15.58 -9.50
C ASN A 214 -6.38 -15.39 -7.98
N PRO A 215 -7.29 -14.56 -7.40
CA PRO A 215 -7.38 -14.40 -5.96
C PRO A 215 -7.95 -15.63 -5.22
N HIS A 216 -8.48 -16.63 -5.92
CA HIS A 216 -8.99 -17.86 -5.32
C HIS A 216 -7.90 -18.69 -4.61
N CYS A 217 -8.34 -19.47 -3.63
CA CYS A 217 -7.54 -19.94 -2.49
C CYS A 217 -6.32 -20.80 -2.79
N VAL A 218 -6.19 -21.35 -3.98
CA VAL A 218 -5.17 -22.36 -4.30
C VAL A 218 -4.13 -21.87 -5.31
N PHE A 219 -4.40 -20.76 -6.00
CA PHE A 219 -3.51 -20.28 -7.05
C PHE A 219 -2.40 -19.40 -6.48
N THR A 220 -1.19 -19.96 -6.40
CA THR A 220 0.01 -19.23 -5.97
C THR A 220 0.63 -18.40 -7.10
N GLY A 221 0.16 -18.58 -8.34
CA GLY A 221 0.71 -17.95 -9.54
C GLY A 221 0.58 -16.43 -9.58
N VAL A 222 1.64 -15.79 -10.08
CA VAL A 222 1.72 -14.35 -10.31
C VAL A 222 1.76 -14.11 -11.83
N SER A 223 0.93 -13.20 -12.31
CA SER A 223 0.88 -12.76 -13.70
C SER A 223 1.51 -11.39 -13.87
N SER A 224 1.88 -11.06 -15.10
CA SER A 224 2.38 -9.75 -15.49
C SER A 224 1.46 -9.16 -16.55
N ASP A 225 0.92 -7.99 -16.28
CA ASP A 225 0.16 -7.21 -17.26
C ASP A 225 1.05 -6.11 -17.83
N THR A 226 0.89 -5.79 -19.11
CA THR A 226 1.57 -4.65 -19.74
C THR A 226 0.94 -3.34 -19.28
N ILE A 227 1.76 -2.34 -18.98
CA ILE A 227 1.31 -0.97 -18.75
C ILE A 227 1.50 -0.20 -20.06
N ASP A 228 0.43 0.41 -20.56
CA ASP A 228 0.55 1.23 -21.77
C ASP A 228 1.32 2.52 -21.45
N ARG A 229 2.45 2.71 -22.11
CA ARG A 229 3.29 3.91 -21.98
C ARG A 229 2.57 5.19 -22.42
N HIS A 230 1.61 5.09 -23.34
CA HIS A 230 0.85 6.23 -23.88
C HIS A 230 -0.37 6.57 -23.01
N ASN A 231 -0.86 5.61 -22.22
CA ASN A 231 -1.99 5.79 -21.32
C ASN A 231 -1.70 5.22 -19.92
N ILE A 232 -0.60 5.68 -19.31
CA ILE A 232 -0.18 5.18 -17.98
C ILE A 232 -1.28 5.38 -16.94
N LEU A 233 -1.91 6.56 -16.89
CA LEU A 233 -2.91 6.85 -15.86
C LEU A 233 -4.20 6.04 -16.05
N GLY A 234 -4.56 5.69 -17.29
CA GLY A 234 -5.72 4.85 -17.59
C GLY A 234 -5.45 3.36 -17.40
N THR A 235 -4.20 2.90 -17.54
CA THR A 235 -3.84 1.47 -17.46
C THR A 235 -3.25 1.06 -16.12
N LEU A 236 -2.78 1.99 -15.29
CA LEU A 236 -2.14 1.68 -14.02
C LEU A 236 -3.17 1.39 -12.92
N PRO A 237 -3.24 0.16 -12.39
CA PRO A 237 -4.28 -0.21 -11.43
C PRO A 237 -4.20 0.58 -10.11
N ILE A 238 -5.34 0.69 -9.42
CA ILE A 238 -5.44 1.50 -8.20
C ILE A 238 -4.58 0.90 -7.07
N GLU A 239 -4.51 -0.42 -7.04
CA GLU A 239 -3.78 -1.27 -6.13
C GLU A 239 -2.29 -1.42 -6.47
N ALA A 240 -1.83 -0.85 -7.58
CA ALA A 240 -0.41 -0.88 -7.95
C ALA A 240 0.43 -0.01 -7.01
N GLU A 241 1.58 -0.52 -6.63
CA GLU A 241 2.58 0.16 -5.83
C GLU A 241 3.96 -0.03 -6.42
N THR A 242 4.78 1.02 -6.32
CA THR A 242 6.21 0.91 -6.59
C THR A 242 6.86 0.06 -5.51
N GLU A 243 7.61 -0.94 -5.92
CA GLU A 243 8.27 -1.88 -5.03
C GLU A 243 9.79 -1.85 -5.24
N HIS A 244 10.51 -2.03 -4.14
CA HIS A 244 11.95 -2.28 -4.12
C HIS A 244 12.18 -3.77 -4.19
N LEU A 245 12.92 -4.23 -5.20
CA LEU A 245 13.17 -5.66 -5.42
C LEU A 245 14.02 -6.30 -4.33
N VAL A 246 14.94 -5.54 -3.73
CA VAL A 246 15.61 -5.93 -2.49
C VAL A 246 15.02 -5.07 -1.36
N PRO A 247 14.49 -5.64 -0.26
CA PRO A 247 13.91 -4.84 0.81
C PRO A 247 14.94 -3.93 1.46
N LEU A 248 14.55 -2.67 1.69
CA LEU A 248 15.42 -1.68 2.35
C LEU A 248 15.78 -2.06 3.79
N SER A 249 14.92 -2.82 4.50
CA SER A 249 15.22 -3.31 5.86
C SER A 249 16.43 -4.24 5.90
N LEU A 250 16.82 -4.80 4.75
CA LEU A 250 17.98 -5.66 4.64
C LEU A 250 19.29 -4.93 4.92
N HIS A 251 19.35 -3.64 4.60
CA HIS A 251 20.55 -2.83 4.78
C HIS A 251 21.00 -2.77 6.24
N THR A 252 20.08 -2.54 7.19
CA THR A 252 20.45 -2.46 8.61
C THR A 252 20.89 -3.81 9.18
N ARG A 253 20.28 -4.91 8.71
CA ARG A 253 20.72 -6.26 9.09
C ARG A 253 22.11 -6.55 8.57
N PHE A 254 22.38 -6.20 7.31
CA PHE A 254 23.70 -6.32 6.72
C PHE A 254 24.76 -5.56 7.51
N ILE A 255 24.48 -4.30 7.89
CA ILE A 255 25.45 -3.49 8.65
C ILE A 255 25.72 -4.08 10.04
N GLU A 256 24.71 -4.66 10.69
CA GLU A 256 24.88 -5.41 11.95
C GLU A 256 25.80 -6.62 11.75
N VAL A 257 25.60 -7.38 10.68
CA VAL A 257 26.45 -8.53 10.31
C VAL A 257 27.88 -8.08 10.02
N ALA A 258 28.08 -7.06 9.18
CA ALA A 258 29.40 -6.55 8.86
C ALA A 258 30.14 -6.03 10.11
N ASN A 259 29.43 -5.40 11.05
CA ASN A 259 30.01 -4.87 12.28
C ASN A 259 30.36 -5.95 13.30
N THR A 260 29.55 -7.01 13.38
CA THR A 260 29.77 -8.10 14.33
C THR A 260 30.69 -9.18 13.76
N GLY A 261 30.72 -9.35 12.44
CA GLY A 261 31.31 -10.48 11.72
C GLY A 261 30.54 -11.78 11.92
N TRP A 262 29.25 -11.71 12.27
CA TRP A 262 28.42 -12.88 12.55
C TRP A 262 27.18 -12.89 11.68
N LEU A 263 26.99 -13.99 10.96
CA LEU A 263 25.75 -14.34 10.32
C LEU A 263 24.85 -14.99 11.35
N ARG A 264 23.57 -14.63 11.35
CA ARG A 264 22.58 -15.26 12.23
C ARG A 264 22.39 -16.74 11.89
N GLY A 265 22.65 -17.09 10.63
CA GLY A 265 22.61 -18.44 10.11
C GLY A 265 21.19 -18.94 9.90
N SER A 266 21.07 -19.92 9.02
CA SER A 266 19.86 -20.73 8.84
C SER A 266 19.80 -21.83 9.92
N ARG A 267 19.11 -22.95 9.69
CA ARG A 267 19.11 -24.15 10.56
C ARG A 267 20.50 -24.64 10.98
N ARG A 268 21.56 -24.20 10.27
CA ARG A 268 22.97 -24.47 10.61
C ARG A 268 23.50 -23.67 11.80
N GLY A 269 22.70 -22.75 12.33
CA GLY A 269 23.08 -21.88 13.45
C GLY A 269 23.98 -20.72 13.03
N SER A 270 24.17 -19.79 13.97
CA SER A 270 25.00 -18.61 13.75
C SER A 270 26.45 -18.98 13.46
N ARG A 271 27.06 -18.31 12.49
CA ARG A 271 28.46 -18.55 12.10
C ARG A 271 29.19 -17.24 11.84
N ALA A 272 30.51 -17.27 11.98
CA ALA A 272 31.35 -16.14 11.59
C ALA A 272 31.36 -15.96 10.07
N THR A 273 31.43 -14.71 9.62
CA THR A 273 31.79 -14.36 8.24
C THR A 273 33.27 -14.66 7.99
N ARG A 274 33.67 -14.94 6.75
CA ARG A 274 35.10 -15.14 6.43
C ARG A 274 35.91 -13.85 6.51
N ALA A 275 35.29 -12.72 6.18
CA ALA A 275 35.92 -11.43 6.31
C ALA A 275 35.92 -10.95 7.78
N PRO A 276 36.94 -10.20 8.23
CA PRO A 276 36.98 -9.69 9.59
C PRO A 276 35.88 -8.66 9.84
N PRO A 277 35.37 -8.53 11.09
CA PRO A 277 34.39 -7.52 11.44
C PRO A 277 34.86 -6.09 11.12
N VAL A 278 33.94 -5.24 10.71
CA VAL A 278 34.19 -3.82 10.46
C VAL A 278 33.98 -3.03 11.74
N ASP A 279 34.96 -2.20 12.10
CA ASP A 279 34.91 -1.39 13.31
C ASP A 279 33.68 -0.47 13.37
N SER A 280 33.09 -0.36 14.56
CA SER A 280 31.94 0.49 14.85
C SER A 280 32.23 1.97 14.61
N ALA A 281 33.43 2.45 14.93
CA ALA A 281 33.79 3.85 14.68
C ALA A 281 33.97 4.12 13.19
N ALA A 282 34.61 3.21 12.45
CA ALA A 282 34.69 3.28 10.99
C ALA A 282 33.29 3.32 10.34
N LEU A 283 32.37 2.44 10.73
CA LEU A 283 30.99 2.46 10.22
C LEU A 283 30.27 3.79 10.55
N LYS A 284 30.36 4.25 11.80
CA LYS A 284 29.69 5.49 12.22
C LYS A 284 30.25 6.73 11.52
N ASN A 285 31.58 6.88 11.51
CA ASN A 285 32.24 8.12 11.09
C ASN A 285 32.51 8.15 9.58
N LEU A 286 32.81 7.01 8.96
CA LEU A 286 33.14 6.94 7.54
C LEU A 286 31.93 6.50 6.72
N TYR A 287 31.30 5.37 7.03
CA TYR A 287 30.21 4.82 6.21
C TYR A 287 28.92 5.66 6.31
N TYR A 288 28.51 6.04 7.53
CA TYR A 288 27.37 6.93 7.76
C TYR A 288 27.74 8.43 7.75
N GLY A 289 29.03 8.75 7.59
CA GLY A 289 29.50 10.12 7.51
C GLY A 289 29.05 10.82 6.22
N ALA A 290 28.70 12.10 6.35
CA ALA A 290 28.40 12.93 5.20
C ALA A 290 29.69 13.27 4.43
N ASN A 291 29.66 13.14 3.10
CA ASN A 291 30.75 13.56 2.21
C ASN A 291 32.12 12.91 2.43
N THR A 292 32.16 11.71 3.02
CA THR A 292 33.42 10.99 3.30
C THR A 292 34.08 10.42 2.05
N LEU A 293 33.36 10.29 0.94
CA LEU A 293 33.96 9.93 -0.36
C LEU A 293 34.44 11.17 -1.11
N ARG A 294 35.48 11.00 -1.93
CA ARG A 294 35.98 12.06 -2.82
C ARG A 294 34.93 12.47 -3.86
N ALA A 295 35.09 13.68 -4.39
CA ALA A 295 34.29 14.16 -5.51
C ALA A 295 34.66 13.42 -6.82
N GLY A 296 33.81 13.56 -7.84
CA GLY A 296 34.08 13.01 -9.19
C GLY A 296 33.91 11.49 -9.34
N LEU A 297 33.51 10.76 -8.30
CA LEU A 297 33.21 9.34 -8.42
C LEU A 297 32.06 9.09 -9.41
N ASN A 298 32.12 7.97 -10.11
CA ASN A 298 31.06 7.52 -11.00
C ASN A 298 29.71 7.56 -10.28
N ARG A 299 28.65 7.95 -10.99
CA ARG A 299 27.29 7.95 -10.43
C ARG A 299 26.83 6.51 -10.15
N VAL A 300 25.94 6.34 -9.18
CA VAL A 300 25.37 5.01 -8.85
C VAL A 300 24.55 4.49 -10.01
N ALA A 301 23.66 5.32 -10.55
CA ALA A 301 22.95 5.10 -11.81
C ALA A 301 22.98 6.38 -12.66
N ARG A 302 22.57 6.28 -13.93
CA ARG A 302 22.65 7.37 -14.92
C ARG A 302 22.10 8.72 -14.42
N PHE A 303 20.93 8.68 -13.76
CA PHE A 303 20.23 9.87 -13.29
C PHE A 303 20.46 10.16 -11.80
N SER A 304 21.29 9.37 -11.12
CA SER A 304 21.66 9.62 -9.73
C SER A 304 22.46 10.92 -9.62
N PRO A 305 22.28 11.69 -8.53
CA PRO A 305 23.16 12.81 -8.24
C PRO A 305 24.58 12.30 -7.92
N ASN A 306 25.56 13.22 -7.86
CA ASN A 306 26.89 12.88 -7.37
C ASN A 306 26.85 12.70 -5.85
N LEU A 307 26.75 11.45 -5.41
CA LEU A 307 26.61 11.08 -4.01
C LEU A 307 27.99 10.82 -3.40
N ARG A 308 28.35 11.63 -2.39
CA ARG A 308 29.60 11.52 -1.63
C ARG A 308 29.47 10.83 -0.27
N SER A 309 28.24 10.57 0.17
CA SER A 309 27.93 9.78 1.37
C SER A 309 27.89 8.30 0.98
N PRO A 310 28.72 7.42 1.58
CA PRO A 310 28.72 5.98 1.28
C PRO A 310 27.35 5.34 1.43
N VAL A 311 26.67 5.64 2.54
CA VAL A 311 25.33 5.11 2.81
C VAL A 311 24.31 5.59 1.79
N ASP A 312 24.36 6.85 1.34
CA ASP A 312 23.44 7.34 0.31
C ASP A 312 23.66 6.66 -1.04
N ARG A 313 24.91 6.32 -1.38
CA ARG A 313 25.21 5.57 -2.60
C ARG A 313 24.59 4.17 -2.57
N VAL A 314 24.69 3.50 -1.43
CA VAL A 314 24.06 2.19 -1.21
C VAL A 314 22.54 2.33 -1.26
N TRP A 315 21.94 3.30 -0.58
CA TRP A 315 20.49 3.53 -0.63
C TRP A 315 19.99 3.84 -2.04
N GLU A 316 20.75 4.61 -2.81
CA GLU A 316 20.46 4.85 -4.23
C GLU A 316 20.50 3.54 -5.01
N ALA A 317 21.38 2.59 -4.65
CA ALA A 317 21.50 1.32 -5.33
C ALA A 317 20.31 0.38 -5.12
N PHE A 318 19.69 0.40 -3.93
CA PHE A 318 18.42 -0.30 -3.69
C PHE A 318 17.28 0.17 -4.59
N GLY A 319 17.33 1.44 -5.04
CA GLY A 319 16.31 2.06 -5.88
C GLY A 319 15.72 3.32 -5.22
N SER A 320 15.55 4.36 -6.01
CA SER A 320 15.11 5.68 -5.52
C SER A 320 14.33 6.45 -6.59
N THR A 321 13.91 7.68 -6.28
CA THR A 321 13.27 8.57 -7.26
C THR A 321 14.19 8.90 -8.45
N THR A 322 15.52 8.86 -8.27
CA THR A 322 16.52 9.10 -9.31
C THR A 322 17.11 7.81 -9.87
N ASN A 323 16.96 6.68 -9.18
CA ASN A 323 17.33 5.35 -9.66
C ASN A 323 16.10 4.44 -9.71
N ARG A 324 15.26 4.62 -10.72
CA ARG A 324 13.99 3.88 -10.87
C ARG A 324 14.15 2.53 -11.56
N GLU A 325 15.31 2.25 -12.13
CA GLU A 325 15.58 0.98 -12.83
C GLU A 325 15.64 -0.22 -11.87
N ASN A 326 15.83 -0.01 -10.57
CA ASN A 326 15.85 -1.10 -9.59
C ASN A 326 14.51 -1.28 -8.87
N MET A 327 13.45 -0.71 -9.42
CA MET A 327 12.10 -0.78 -8.87
C MET A 327 11.12 -1.25 -9.95
N VAL A 328 10.00 -1.82 -9.51
CA VAL A 328 8.95 -2.31 -10.40
C VAL A 328 7.56 -1.94 -9.86
N MET A 329 6.52 -2.13 -10.69
CA MET A 329 5.13 -2.05 -10.23
C MET A 329 4.61 -3.41 -9.84
N THR A 330 4.07 -3.51 -8.63
CA THR A 330 3.46 -4.74 -8.13
C THR A 330 2.16 -4.45 -7.40
N GLN A 331 1.33 -5.47 -7.24
CA GLN A 331 0.12 -5.40 -6.44
C GLN A 331 0.48 -5.17 -4.97
N ARG A 332 -0.22 -4.23 -4.31
CA ARG A 332 -0.02 -3.91 -2.88
C ARG A 332 0.06 -5.14 -1.98
N GLN A 333 -0.76 -6.16 -2.23
CA GLN A 333 -0.78 -7.39 -1.43
C GLN A 333 0.52 -8.18 -1.53
N ILE A 334 1.10 -8.31 -2.74
CA ILE A 334 2.40 -8.97 -2.94
C ILE A 334 3.49 -8.17 -2.22
N ASN A 335 3.51 -6.84 -2.39
CA ASN A 335 4.48 -5.95 -1.73
C ASN A 335 4.40 -6.04 -0.19
N ALA A 336 3.19 -6.03 0.36
CA ALA A 336 2.95 -6.13 1.80
C ALA A 336 3.42 -7.49 2.34
N GLN A 337 3.05 -8.59 1.67
CA GLN A 337 3.46 -9.92 2.07
C GLN A 337 4.97 -10.10 1.96
N LYS A 338 5.59 -9.55 0.92
CA LYS A 338 7.04 -9.57 0.75
C LYS A 338 7.73 -8.95 1.96
N GLN A 339 7.27 -7.80 2.44
CA GLN A 339 7.84 -7.20 3.65
C GLN A 339 7.78 -8.17 4.83
N THR A 340 6.66 -8.87 5.03
CA THR A 340 6.52 -9.86 6.11
C THR A 340 7.45 -11.06 5.94
N VAL A 341 7.58 -11.59 4.71
CA VAL A 341 8.47 -12.72 4.39
C VAL A 341 9.94 -12.34 4.65
N PHE A 342 10.36 -11.18 4.17
CA PHE A 342 11.76 -10.75 4.29
C PHE A 342 12.10 -10.20 5.68
N ASP A 343 11.18 -9.55 6.39
CA ASP A 343 11.46 -9.11 7.76
C ASP A 343 11.53 -10.27 8.77
N ILE A 344 11.32 -11.53 8.36
CA ILE A 344 11.37 -12.69 9.26
C ILE A 344 10.40 -12.46 10.45
N GLN A 345 9.32 -11.73 10.20
CA GLN A 345 8.32 -11.43 11.22
C GLN A 345 7.40 -12.62 11.38
N ARG A 346 6.92 -12.85 12.60
CA ARG A 346 5.82 -13.78 12.85
C ARG A 346 4.62 -13.34 12.02
N ARG A 347 4.36 -14.06 10.92
CA ARG A 347 3.33 -13.76 9.90
C ARG A 347 1.94 -13.67 10.50
N CYS A 348 1.66 -14.58 11.43
CA CYS A 348 0.45 -14.58 12.23
C CYS A 348 0.78 -14.93 13.68
N SER A 349 0.10 -14.30 14.63
CA SER A 349 0.16 -14.78 16.01
C SER A 349 -0.50 -16.15 16.11
N GLU A 350 0.02 -17.00 16.98
CA GLU A 350 -0.57 -18.32 17.21
C GLU A 350 -2.03 -18.21 17.65
N SER A 351 -2.36 -17.25 18.50
CA SER A 351 -3.74 -17.00 18.95
C SER A 351 -4.70 -16.70 17.78
N GLN A 352 -4.25 -15.91 16.80
CA GLN A 352 -5.05 -15.61 15.62
C GLN A 352 -5.18 -16.85 14.72
N TRP A 353 -4.12 -17.64 14.59
CA TRP A 353 -4.17 -18.90 13.83
C TRP A 353 -5.16 -19.89 14.45
N HIS A 354 -5.09 -20.13 15.76
CA HIS A 354 -6.03 -20.99 16.47
C HIS A 354 -7.48 -20.51 16.35
N ARG A 355 -7.70 -19.18 16.38
CA ARG A 355 -9.01 -18.60 16.10
C ARG A 355 -9.49 -18.95 14.69
N TRP A 356 -8.62 -18.81 13.68
CA TRP A 356 -8.98 -19.18 12.31
C TRP A 356 -9.31 -20.67 12.17
N LEU A 357 -8.53 -21.56 12.82
CA LEU A 357 -8.80 -22.99 12.84
C LEU A 357 -10.18 -23.32 13.43
N ARG A 358 -10.56 -22.68 14.55
CA ARG A 358 -11.88 -22.87 15.16
C ARG A 358 -13.01 -22.51 14.21
N LEU A 359 -12.94 -21.33 13.60
CA LEU A 359 -13.96 -20.85 12.66
C LEU A 359 -13.98 -21.68 11.36
N LEU A 360 -12.83 -22.18 10.92
CA LEU A 360 -12.74 -23.14 9.81
C LEU A 360 -13.48 -24.45 10.13
N ILE A 361 -13.32 -24.99 11.35
CA ILE A 361 -14.01 -26.20 11.80
C ILE A 361 -15.53 -25.97 11.77
N GLU A 362 -15.99 -24.80 12.23
CA GLU A 362 -17.39 -24.36 12.20
C GLU A 362 -17.93 -24.13 10.76
N GLY A 363 -17.08 -24.20 9.74
CA GLY A 363 -17.46 -24.08 8.33
C GLY A 363 -17.49 -22.64 7.80
N ASP A 364 -16.87 -21.69 8.50
CA ASP A 364 -16.77 -20.30 8.03
C ASP A 364 -15.89 -20.22 6.76
N ARG A 365 -16.56 -20.00 5.63
CA ARG A 365 -15.92 -19.89 4.31
C ARG A 365 -15.01 -18.67 4.20
N THR A 366 -15.37 -17.54 4.81
CA THR A 366 -14.57 -16.32 4.74
C THR A 366 -13.23 -16.53 5.43
N ILE A 367 -13.26 -17.10 6.63
CA ILE A 367 -12.04 -17.41 7.39
C ILE A 367 -11.21 -18.48 6.70
N THR A 368 -11.86 -19.46 6.07
CA THR A 368 -11.16 -20.47 5.25
C THR A 368 -10.36 -19.80 4.13
N GLN A 369 -10.95 -18.81 3.44
CA GLN A 369 -10.26 -18.08 2.38
C GLN A 369 -9.10 -17.24 2.93
N GLU A 370 -9.25 -16.60 4.10
CA GLU A 370 -8.18 -15.85 4.75
C GLU A 370 -6.99 -16.75 5.14
N LEU A 371 -7.28 -17.91 5.74
CA LEU A 371 -6.26 -18.88 6.17
C LEU A 371 -5.47 -19.41 4.97
N LEU A 372 -6.17 -19.95 3.95
CA LEU A 372 -5.51 -20.47 2.75
C LEU A 372 -4.81 -19.35 1.96
N GLY A 373 -5.42 -18.16 1.93
CA GLY A 373 -4.84 -16.96 1.33
C GLY A 373 -3.51 -16.60 1.97
N ASN A 374 -3.38 -16.68 3.30
CA ASN A 374 -2.13 -16.40 4.00
C ASN A 374 -0.99 -17.35 3.58
N LEU A 375 -1.26 -18.66 3.50
CA LEU A 375 -0.28 -19.65 3.06
C LEU A 375 0.13 -19.42 1.60
N ARG A 376 -0.86 -19.25 0.72
CA ARG A 376 -0.66 -18.99 -0.70
C ARG A 376 0.16 -17.74 -0.96
N MET A 377 -0.09 -16.66 -0.21
CA MET A 377 0.61 -15.39 -0.38
C MET A 377 2.11 -15.51 -0.11
N VAL A 378 2.53 -16.37 0.83
CA VAL A 378 3.96 -16.66 1.03
C VAL A 378 4.56 -17.25 -0.25
N LEU A 379 3.97 -18.31 -0.80
CA LEU A 379 4.44 -18.94 -2.03
C LEU A 379 4.42 -17.99 -3.23
N SER A 380 3.41 -17.13 -3.33
CA SER A 380 3.33 -16.10 -4.37
C SER A 380 4.48 -15.09 -4.33
N VAL A 381 5.03 -14.77 -3.16
CA VAL A 381 6.22 -13.91 -3.06
C VAL A 381 7.43 -14.55 -3.72
N PHE A 382 7.66 -15.86 -3.51
CA PHE A 382 8.77 -16.57 -4.15
C PHE A 382 8.56 -16.71 -5.65
N ARG A 383 7.36 -17.07 -6.09
CA ARG A 383 7.01 -17.12 -7.53
C ARG A 383 7.18 -15.76 -8.20
N TYR A 384 6.82 -14.67 -7.52
CA TYR A 384 7.05 -13.31 -8.00
C TYR A 384 8.54 -13.04 -8.26
N HIS A 385 9.41 -13.41 -7.31
CA HIS A 385 10.86 -13.23 -7.46
C HIS A 385 11.49 -14.11 -8.55
N GLN A 386 10.86 -15.22 -8.92
CA GLN A 386 11.28 -16.12 -10.01
C GLN A 386 10.85 -15.64 -11.41
N ILE A 387 9.99 -14.63 -11.53
CA ILE A 387 9.60 -14.09 -12.85
C ILE A 387 10.85 -13.50 -13.52
N GLY A 388 11.14 -13.90 -14.76
CA GLY A 388 12.42 -13.61 -15.43
C GLY A 388 12.89 -12.15 -15.35
N ASP A 389 12.01 -11.18 -15.60
CA ASP A 389 12.37 -9.76 -15.51
C ASP A 389 12.57 -9.26 -14.06
N VAL A 390 11.83 -9.81 -13.10
CA VAL A 390 11.96 -9.52 -11.67
C VAL A 390 13.26 -10.12 -11.13
N ALA A 391 13.57 -11.36 -11.48
CA ALA A 391 14.80 -12.06 -11.13
C ALA A 391 16.03 -11.31 -11.66
N LYS A 392 16.06 -10.98 -12.96
CA LYS A 392 17.15 -10.22 -13.59
C LYS A 392 17.40 -8.88 -12.90
N ARG A 393 16.34 -8.13 -12.56
CA ARG A 393 16.48 -6.84 -11.88
C ARG A 393 16.85 -6.99 -10.40
N THR A 394 16.41 -8.04 -9.73
CA THR A 394 16.83 -8.37 -8.36
C THR A 394 18.33 -8.62 -8.35
N GLN A 395 18.84 -9.45 -9.28
CA GLN A 395 20.26 -9.72 -9.44
C GLN A 395 21.06 -8.44 -9.75
N ARG A 396 20.60 -7.63 -10.72
CA ARG A 396 21.22 -6.34 -11.03
C ARG A 396 21.29 -5.41 -9.80
N THR A 397 20.22 -5.37 -9.01
CA THR A 397 20.18 -4.57 -7.77
C THR A 397 21.22 -5.07 -6.77
N ARG A 398 21.29 -6.39 -6.56
CA ARG A 398 22.30 -7.04 -5.69
C ARG A 398 23.73 -6.68 -6.12
N ASP A 399 24.02 -6.82 -7.41
CA ASP A 399 25.36 -6.59 -7.96
C ASP A 399 25.74 -5.12 -7.88
N MET A 400 24.78 -4.22 -8.09
CA MET A 400 25.02 -2.78 -8.00
C MET A 400 25.23 -2.33 -6.55
N ILE A 401 24.53 -2.91 -5.57
CA ILE A 401 24.80 -2.72 -4.14
C ILE A 401 26.22 -3.19 -3.81
N ARG A 402 26.59 -4.41 -4.22
CA ARG A 402 27.95 -4.95 -4.04
C ARG A 402 29.02 -4.05 -4.67
N ALA A 403 28.76 -3.53 -5.87
CA ALA A 403 29.67 -2.60 -6.54
C ALA A 403 29.87 -1.30 -5.76
N GLN A 404 28.82 -0.78 -5.12
CA GLN A 404 28.99 0.38 -4.23
C GLN A 404 29.84 0.04 -3.01
N TYR A 405 29.65 -1.12 -2.38
CA TYR A 405 30.51 -1.54 -1.26
C TYR A 405 31.98 -1.71 -1.69
N LYS A 406 32.23 -2.28 -2.87
CA LYS A 406 33.59 -2.43 -3.40
C LYS A 406 34.24 -1.06 -3.66
N LEU A 407 33.50 -0.11 -4.20
CA LEU A 407 33.97 1.26 -4.40
C LEU A 407 34.27 1.94 -3.04
N ILE A 408 33.38 1.81 -2.07
CA ILE A 408 33.57 2.38 -0.72
C ILE A 408 34.83 1.81 -0.07
N GLY A 409 35.04 0.49 -0.18
CA GLY A 409 36.21 -0.19 0.36
C GLY A 409 37.54 0.24 -0.27
N ARG A 410 37.54 0.63 -1.55
CA ARG A 410 38.73 1.21 -2.21
C ARG A 410 39.06 2.62 -1.74
N GLU A 411 38.05 3.39 -1.34
CA GLU A 411 38.22 4.76 -0.87
C GLU A 411 38.53 4.83 0.62
N HIS A 412 38.10 3.82 1.40
CA HIS A 412 38.32 3.73 2.84
C HIS A 412 38.79 2.32 3.22
N GLN A 413 40.07 2.18 3.54
CA GLN A 413 40.70 0.90 3.89
C GLN A 413 40.00 0.17 5.04
N SER A 414 39.51 0.89 6.05
CA SER A 414 38.76 0.33 7.17
C SER A 414 37.38 -0.25 6.78
N LEU A 415 36.89 0.05 5.57
CA LEU A 415 35.63 -0.45 5.01
C LEU A 415 35.84 -1.45 3.86
N GLN A 416 37.08 -1.89 3.62
CA GLN A 416 37.45 -2.71 2.45
C GLN A 416 36.64 -4.01 2.32
N HIS A 417 36.21 -4.59 3.44
CA HIS A 417 35.54 -5.89 3.50
C HIS A 417 34.01 -5.83 3.34
N LEU A 418 33.39 -4.65 3.20
CA LEU A 418 31.93 -4.55 3.09
C LEU A 418 31.37 -5.36 1.90
N ALA A 419 32.10 -5.44 0.78
CA ALA A 419 31.65 -6.20 -0.39
C ALA A 419 31.70 -7.71 -0.17
N ASP A 420 32.67 -8.18 0.62
CA ASP A 420 32.82 -9.60 0.96
C ASP A 420 31.72 -10.02 1.94
N HIS A 421 31.52 -9.23 2.99
CA HIS A 421 30.41 -9.38 3.92
C HIS A 421 29.06 -9.42 3.18
N TRP A 422 28.83 -8.52 2.21
CA TRP A 422 27.55 -8.46 1.49
C TRP A 422 27.29 -9.73 0.69
N SER A 423 28.33 -10.30 0.09
CA SER A 423 28.22 -11.52 -0.72
C SER A 423 27.85 -12.71 0.15
N GLU A 424 28.51 -12.88 1.29
CA GLU A 424 28.17 -13.97 2.24
C GLU A 424 26.81 -13.74 2.89
N PHE A 425 26.53 -12.51 3.30
CA PHE A 425 25.30 -12.16 3.99
C PHE A 425 24.07 -12.37 3.12
N TYR A 426 24.08 -11.90 1.87
CA TYR A 426 22.90 -11.96 1.02
C TYR A 426 22.48 -13.41 0.76
N ASP A 427 23.45 -14.28 0.44
CA ASP A 427 23.17 -15.68 0.14
C ASP A 427 22.73 -16.45 1.40
N ASP A 428 23.36 -16.20 2.54
CA ASP A 428 22.98 -16.78 3.85
C ASP A 428 21.56 -16.34 4.27
N TYR A 429 21.25 -15.05 4.12
CA TYR A 429 19.95 -14.49 4.45
C TYR A 429 18.82 -14.97 3.54
N MET A 430 19.08 -15.12 2.23
CA MET A 430 18.08 -15.71 1.32
C MET A 430 17.79 -17.17 1.67
N THR A 431 18.82 -17.91 2.09
CA THR A 431 18.67 -19.28 2.62
C THR A 431 17.84 -19.29 3.91
N GLU A 432 18.12 -18.37 4.84
CA GLU A 432 17.36 -18.22 6.09
C GLU A 432 15.87 -17.94 5.82
N ILE A 433 15.57 -17.00 4.91
CA ILE A 433 14.18 -16.70 4.53
C ILE A 433 13.49 -17.93 3.94
N GLU A 434 14.18 -18.67 3.08
CA GLU A 434 13.63 -19.87 2.45
C GLU A 434 13.25 -20.91 3.50
N GLU A 435 14.20 -21.29 4.34
CA GLU A 435 14.02 -22.32 5.37
C GLU A 435 12.90 -21.93 6.34
N GLN A 436 12.91 -20.71 6.87
CA GLN A 436 11.86 -20.26 7.77
C GLN A 436 10.49 -20.16 7.08
N SER A 437 10.47 -19.84 5.78
CA SER A 437 9.22 -19.83 5.01
C SER A 437 8.66 -21.22 4.81
N ARG A 438 9.53 -22.19 4.53
CA ARG A 438 9.21 -23.61 4.39
C ARG A 438 8.65 -24.15 5.70
N ASP A 439 9.36 -23.92 6.80
CA ASP A 439 8.99 -24.40 8.13
C ASP A 439 7.63 -23.84 8.55
N TYR A 440 7.46 -22.53 8.40
CA TYR A 440 6.16 -21.91 8.62
C TYR A 440 5.03 -22.55 7.80
N LEU A 441 5.24 -22.78 6.50
CA LEU A 441 4.20 -23.34 5.64
C LEU A 441 3.86 -24.78 6.04
N ILE A 442 4.86 -25.63 6.25
CA ILE A 442 4.67 -27.03 6.65
C ILE A 442 3.98 -27.12 8.02
N ASP A 443 4.45 -26.37 9.01
CA ASP A 443 3.85 -26.37 10.36
C ASP A 443 2.38 -25.95 10.30
N ARG A 444 2.08 -24.88 9.56
CA ARG A 444 0.70 -24.37 9.45
C ARG A 444 -0.20 -25.31 8.67
N ILE A 445 0.30 -25.94 7.60
CA ILE A 445 -0.44 -26.96 6.85
C ILE A 445 -0.76 -28.15 7.75
N ASN A 446 0.21 -28.66 8.49
CA ASN A 446 0.04 -29.81 9.39
C ASN A 446 -0.95 -29.49 10.52
N MET A 447 -0.82 -28.33 11.17
CA MET A 447 -1.77 -27.86 12.17
C MET A 447 -3.21 -27.79 11.62
N THR A 448 -3.39 -27.30 10.39
CA THR A 448 -4.72 -27.25 9.77
C THR A 448 -5.25 -28.65 9.42
N ARG A 449 -4.40 -29.57 8.96
CA ARG A 449 -4.80 -30.96 8.69
C ARG A 449 -5.24 -31.68 9.96
N ASP A 450 -4.48 -31.52 11.04
CA ASP A 450 -4.81 -32.12 12.33
C ASP A 450 -6.14 -31.61 12.87
N ALA A 451 -6.38 -30.29 12.75
CA ALA A 451 -7.66 -29.68 13.11
C ALA A 451 -8.86 -30.19 12.28
N LEU A 452 -8.62 -30.66 11.05
CA LEU A 452 -9.65 -31.20 10.16
C LEU A 452 -9.78 -32.73 10.24
N ARG A 453 -9.01 -33.41 11.09
CA ARG A 453 -9.02 -34.87 11.20
C ARG A 453 -10.41 -35.36 11.62
N GLY A 454 -10.95 -36.34 10.90
CA GLY A 454 -12.28 -36.90 11.15
C GLY A 454 -13.46 -36.06 10.64
N LEU A 455 -13.24 -34.82 10.18
CA LEU A 455 -14.31 -33.99 9.62
C LEU A 455 -14.54 -34.33 8.14
N LEU A 456 -15.77 -34.67 7.75
CA LEU A 456 -16.09 -35.20 6.41
C LEU A 456 -16.97 -34.28 5.56
N SER A 457 -17.24 -33.04 5.98
CA SER A 457 -18.04 -32.13 5.16
C SER A 457 -17.36 -31.85 3.82
N ARG A 458 -18.15 -31.60 2.76
CA ARG A 458 -17.62 -31.24 1.43
C ARG A 458 -16.64 -30.06 1.50
N HIS A 459 -16.92 -29.09 2.37
CA HIS A 459 -16.04 -27.96 2.64
C HIS A 459 -14.67 -28.39 3.19
N HIS A 460 -14.66 -29.23 4.23
CA HIS A 460 -13.41 -29.69 4.85
C HIS A 460 -12.58 -30.57 3.89
N VAL A 461 -13.22 -31.39 3.07
CA VAL A 461 -12.56 -32.17 2.00
C VAL A 461 -11.88 -31.25 0.99
N ALA A 462 -12.58 -30.20 0.54
CA ALA A 462 -12.03 -29.20 -0.38
C ALA A 462 -10.81 -28.47 0.21
N VAL A 463 -10.86 -28.13 1.51
CA VAL A 463 -9.72 -27.50 2.21
C VAL A 463 -8.53 -28.45 2.28
N ARG A 464 -8.73 -29.72 2.63
CA ARG A 464 -7.64 -30.73 2.61
C ARG A 464 -6.98 -30.84 1.23
N ARG A 465 -7.78 -30.84 0.15
CA ARG A 465 -7.25 -30.85 -1.22
C ARG A 465 -6.39 -29.61 -1.50
N ALA A 466 -6.85 -28.43 -1.09
CA ALA A 466 -6.08 -27.19 -1.24
C ALA A 466 -4.76 -27.22 -0.45
N LEU A 467 -4.78 -27.77 0.77
CA LEU A 467 -3.56 -27.94 1.59
C LEU A 467 -2.56 -28.90 0.94
N ASN A 468 -3.01 -29.98 0.31
CA ASN A 468 -2.13 -30.88 -0.44
C ASN A 468 -1.43 -30.16 -1.58
N LEU A 469 -2.17 -29.38 -2.38
CA LEU A 469 -1.59 -28.61 -3.49
C LEU A 469 -0.58 -27.56 -3.00
N LEU A 470 -0.84 -26.91 -1.87
CA LEU A 470 0.12 -25.96 -1.27
C LEU A 470 1.37 -26.67 -0.73
N GLU A 471 1.22 -27.86 -0.15
CA GLU A 471 2.37 -28.65 0.30
C GLU A 471 3.22 -29.15 -0.88
N ASP A 472 2.58 -29.58 -1.97
CA ASP A 472 3.27 -30.00 -3.19
C ASP A 472 4.11 -28.85 -3.76
N ASP A 473 3.58 -27.62 -3.78
CA ASP A 473 4.32 -26.41 -4.16
C ASP A 473 5.55 -26.17 -3.24
N VAL A 474 5.41 -26.41 -1.94
CA VAL A 474 6.54 -26.29 -0.98
C VAL A 474 7.61 -27.34 -1.26
N LYS A 475 7.19 -28.58 -1.54
CA LYS A 475 8.08 -29.73 -1.79
C LYS A 475 8.77 -29.65 -3.16
N SER A 476 8.10 -29.11 -4.18
CA SER A 476 8.63 -29.01 -5.54
C SER A 476 9.73 -27.94 -5.70
N GLY A 477 10.11 -27.25 -4.62
CA GLY A 477 11.18 -26.25 -4.63
C GLY A 477 10.75 -24.88 -5.14
N VAL A 478 9.45 -24.53 -5.11
CA VAL A 478 8.97 -23.16 -5.43
C VAL A 478 9.68 -22.10 -4.59
N LEU A 479 10.16 -22.46 -3.41
CA LEU A 479 10.86 -21.56 -2.51
C LEU A 479 12.34 -21.33 -2.88
N LEU A 480 12.93 -22.08 -3.82
CA LEU A 480 14.33 -21.93 -4.22
C LEU A 480 14.48 -20.73 -5.16
N PRO A 481 15.19 -19.65 -4.77
CA PRO A 481 15.74 -18.72 -5.74
C PRO A 481 16.91 -19.44 -6.44
N ARG A 482 16.69 -19.89 -7.68
CA ARG A 482 17.80 -20.37 -8.52
C ARG A 482 18.61 -19.19 -9.06
#